data_AF-A0ABC8UCD7-F1
#
_entry.id   AF-A0ABC8UCD7-F1
#
_cell.length_a   1.000
_cell.length_b   1.000
_cell.length_c   1.000
_cell.angle_alpha   90.00
_cell.angle_beta   90.00
_cell.angle_gamma   90.00
#
_symmetry.space_group_name_H-M   'P 1'
#
loop_
_entity.id
_entity.type
_entity.pdbx_description
1 polymer ?
#
loop_
_entity_poly.entity_id
_entity_poly.type
_entity_poly.pdbx_seq_one_letter_code
_entity_poly.pdbx_strand_id
1 'polypeptide(L)'
;KSGIRLDWIRRLRITLGTARRIQYLHDLANPPIIHRDIKTNNILLDERLTAKVADFGLSKPMDDSEKGHVTTQVKGTMGYMDPEYYMTQQLTENSDIYSFGVVMLEMITARSPIEKGKYIVREVKQAMDRTKELYNLHGILDPVIGLNSTAPKSLEKFVDLALRCLEETGFLRPAMSEVVKELENIMELAGLNPNAESASTSASYDEGGKGFDHPYSNESLFDCSGIYPPSKLEPK
;
A
#
# COMPACT_ATOMS: atom_id res chain seq x y z
N LYS A 1 25.50 6.77 6.74
CA LYS A 1 24.09 7.15 6.98
C LYS A 1 23.64 6.47 8.27
N SER A 2 23.48 7.19 9.37
CA SER A 2 22.86 6.67 10.60
C SER A 2 21.36 6.51 10.35
N GLY A 3 20.99 5.44 9.64
CA GLY A 3 19.60 5.15 9.33
C GLY A 3 18.84 4.63 10.55
N ILE A 4 17.60 5.06 10.70
CA ILE A 4 16.67 4.50 11.69
C ILE A 4 16.52 3.00 11.38
N ARG A 5 16.84 2.14 12.35
CA ARG A 5 16.57 0.70 12.25
C ARG A 5 15.11 0.43 12.59
N LEU A 6 14.42 -0.21 11.66
CA LEU A 6 13.04 -0.67 11.84
C LEU A 6 13.07 -2.06 12.48
N ASP A 7 12.86 -2.11 13.79
CA ASP A 7 12.60 -3.37 14.52
C ASP A 7 11.22 -3.95 14.14
N TRP A 8 10.90 -5.12 14.67
CA TRP A 8 9.63 -5.79 14.38
C TRP A 8 8.41 -4.90 14.65
N ILE A 9 8.41 -4.23 15.78
CA ILE A 9 7.29 -3.41 16.26
C ILE A 9 7.04 -2.23 15.33
N ARG A 10 8.09 -1.50 14.92
CA ARG A 10 7.98 -0.39 13.97
C ARG A 10 7.50 -0.89 12.61
N ARG A 11 8.01 -2.02 12.13
CA ARG A 11 7.56 -2.61 10.86
C ARG A 11 6.08 -2.94 10.90
N LEU A 12 5.62 -3.58 11.97
CA LEU A 12 4.23 -3.93 12.13
C LEU A 12 3.31 -2.70 12.17
N ARG A 13 3.72 -1.63 12.87
CA ARG A 13 2.99 -0.34 12.87
C ARG A 13 2.92 0.30 11.49
N ILE A 14 4.02 0.32 10.75
CA ILE A 14 4.06 0.86 9.37
C ILE A 14 3.14 0.05 8.46
N THR A 15 3.16 -1.28 8.58
CA THR A 15 2.29 -2.17 7.80
C THR A 15 0.82 -1.93 8.12
N LEU A 16 0.44 -1.84 9.41
CA LEU A 16 -0.94 -1.54 9.82
C LEU A 16 -1.38 -0.15 9.34
N GLY A 17 -0.53 0.86 9.50
CA GLY A 17 -0.80 2.22 9.02
C GLY A 17 -1.04 2.26 7.51
N THR A 18 -0.22 1.54 6.75
CA THR A 18 -0.39 1.38 5.30
C THR A 18 -1.70 0.69 4.96
N ALA A 19 -2.01 -0.44 5.61
CA ALA A 19 -3.25 -1.19 5.40
C ALA A 19 -4.48 -0.32 5.61
N ARG A 20 -4.52 0.48 6.70
CA ARG A 20 -5.61 1.43 6.98
C ARG A 20 -5.77 2.48 5.88
N ARG A 21 -4.68 2.94 5.26
CA ARG A 21 -4.75 3.89 4.15
C ARG A 21 -5.28 3.25 2.87
N ILE A 22 -4.86 2.03 2.55
CA ILE A 22 -5.39 1.30 1.40
C ILE A 22 -6.88 0.99 1.63
N GLN A 23 -7.25 0.51 2.82
CA GLN A 23 -8.65 0.30 3.20
C GLN A 23 -9.48 1.58 3.02
N TYR A 24 -8.98 2.74 3.43
CA TYR A 24 -9.69 4.00 3.22
C TYR A 24 -9.98 4.27 1.73
N LEU A 25 -9.04 3.95 0.83
CA LEU A 25 -9.24 4.13 -0.60
C LEU A 25 -10.32 3.18 -1.17
N HIS A 26 -10.40 1.95 -0.66
CA HIS A 26 -11.36 0.93 -1.11
C HIS A 26 -12.74 1.16 -0.50
N ASP A 27 -12.83 1.30 0.82
CA ASP A 27 -14.10 1.25 1.55
C ASP A 27 -14.74 2.63 1.75
N LEU A 28 -13.93 3.70 1.85
CA LEU A 28 -14.39 5.01 2.36
C LEU A 28 -14.31 6.14 1.34
N ALA A 29 -13.49 5.99 0.30
CA ALA A 29 -13.50 6.94 -0.82
C ALA A 29 -14.78 6.77 -1.65
N ASN A 30 -15.28 7.88 -2.20
CA ASN A 30 -16.46 7.86 -3.06
C ASN A 30 -16.19 8.65 -4.36
N PRO A 31 -16.09 7.97 -5.52
CA PRO A 31 -16.13 6.52 -5.68
C PRO A 31 -14.89 5.82 -5.06
N PRO A 32 -14.93 4.50 -4.79
CA PRO A 32 -13.77 3.72 -4.39
C PRO A 32 -12.59 3.91 -5.34
N ILE A 33 -11.36 3.93 -4.82
CA ILE A 33 -10.14 4.20 -5.57
C ILE A 33 -9.18 3.00 -5.47
N ILE A 34 -8.81 2.45 -6.62
CA ILE A 34 -7.72 1.47 -6.73
C ILE A 34 -6.42 2.23 -6.96
N HIS A 35 -5.44 2.06 -6.08
CA HIS A 35 -4.14 2.75 -6.16
C HIS A 35 -3.30 2.26 -7.34
N ARG A 36 -3.28 0.94 -7.57
CA ARG A 36 -2.62 0.23 -8.69
C ARG A 36 -1.09 0.18 -8.66
N ASP A 37 -0.45 1.02 -7.86
CA ASP A 37 1.02 1.03 -7.70
C ASP A 37 1.47 1.01 -6.24
N ILE A 38 0.87 0.12 -5.44
CA ILE A 38 1.28 -0.11 -4.05
C ILE A 38 2.67 -0.77 -4.04
N LYS A 39 3.65 -0.08 -3.44
CA LYS A 39 5.03 -0.56 -3.27
C LYS A 39 5.71 0.19 -2.14
N THR A 40 6.80 -0.36 -1.59
CA THR A 40 7.55 0.26 -0.50
C THR A 40 8.03 1.69 -0.81
N ASN A 41 8.43 1.96 -2.06
CA ASN A 41 8.83 3.32 -2.49
C ASN A 41 7.69 4.35 -2.45
N ASN A 42 6.44 3.90 -2.51
CA ASN A 42 5.23 4.75 -2.47
C ASN A 42 4.61 4.79 -1.07
N ILE A 43 5.27 4.19 -0.07
CA ILE A 43 4.89 4.26 1.34
C ILE A 43 5.89 5.16 2.05
N LEU A 44 5.51 6.42 2.22
CA LEU A 44 6.33 7.42 2.89
C LEU A 44 6.16 7.33 4.40
N LEU A 45 7.22 7.67 5.14
CA LEU A 45 7.21 7.75 6.59
C LEU A 45 7.47 9.19 7.01
N ASP A 46 6.63 9.73 7.89
CA ASP A 46 6.89 11.03 8.51
C ASP A 46 7.86 10.93 9.70
N GLU A 47 8.10 12.05 10.36
CA GLU A 47 9.01 12.15 11.52
C GLU A 47 8.62 11.21 12.69
N ARG A 48 7.34 10.82 12.75
CA ARG A 48 6.81 9.89 13.75
C ARG A 48 6.75 8.45 13.24
N LEU A 49 7.30 8.17 12.06
CA LEU A 49 7.21 6.88 11.36
C LEU A 49 5.76 6.48 11.05
N THR A 50 4.85 7.46 10.91
CA THR A 50 3.49 7.20 10.44
C THR A 50 3.50 7.01 8.93
N ALA A 51 2.89 5.93 8.46
CA ALA A 51 2.81 5.59 7.04
C ALA A 51 1.84 6.50 6.26
N LYS A 52 2.29 6.95 5.09
CA LYS A 52 1.50 7.73 4.12
C LYS A 52 1.66 7.10 2.75
N VAL A 53 0.55 6.68 2.15
CA VAL A 53 0.52 6.18 0.77
C VAL A 53 0.60 7.39 -0.18
N ALA A 54 1.49 7.33 -1.16
CA ALA A 54 1.78 8.39 -2.12
C ALA A 54 1.79 7.86 -3.56
N ASP A 55 1.90 8.78 -4.53
CA ASP A 55 1.94 8.49 -5.97
C ASP A 55 0.67 7.84 -6.55
N PHE A 56 -0.39 8.65 -6.61
CA PHE A 56 -1.67 8.29 -7.21
C PHE A 56 -1.69 8.46 -8.74
N GLY A 57 -0.54 8.63 -9.40
CA GLY A 57 -0.47 8.90 -10.85
C GLY A 57 -1.04 7.78 -11.73
N LEU A 58 -1.15 6.56 -11.17
CA LEU A 58 -1.72 5.39 -11.82
C LEU A 58 -3.10 4.99 -11.28
N SER A 59 -3.60 5.69 -10.25
CA SER A 59 -4.83 5.31 -9.57
C SER A 59 -6.04 5.39 -10.50
N LYS A 60 -7.05 4.60 -10.17
CA LYS A 60 -8.30 4.55 -10.92
C LYS A 60 -9.48 4.55 -9.95
N PRO A 61 -10.44 5.48 -10.10
CA PRO A 61 -11.72 5.30 -9.46
C PRO A 61 -12.37 4.04 -10.05
N MET A 62 -12.98 3.22 -9.21
CA MET A 62 -13.98 2.27 -9.66
C MET A 62 -15.22 3.09 -9.99
N ASP A 63 -15.45 3.30 -11.29
CA ASP A 63 -16.75 3.78 -11.75
C ASP A 63 -17.81 2.76 -11.33
N ASP A 64 -19.07 3.19 -11.16
CA ASP A 64 -20.25 2.37 -10.80
C ASP A 64 -20.61 1.32 -11.90
N SER A 65 -19.61 0.74 -12.54
CA SER A 65 -19.78 -0.38 -13.44
C SER A 65 -20.30 -1.56 -12.62
N GLU A 66 -21.46 -2.08 -13.03
CA GLU A 66 -22.09 -3.28 -12.47
C GLU A 66 -21.19 -4.54 -12.47
N LYS A 67 -19.97 -4.44 -13.01
CA LYS A 67 -19.04 -5.52 -13.26
C LYS A 67 -17.97 -5.72 -12.17
N GLY A 68 -17.84 -4.77 -11.21
CA GLY A 68 -16.89 -4.87 -10.09
C GLY A 68 -15.41 -4.86 -10.48
N HIS A 69 -15.06 -4.42 -11.69
CA HIS A 69 -13.69 -4.31 -12.18
C HIS A 69 -13.54 -3.20 -13.22
N VAL A 70 -12.30 -2.71 -13.38
CA VAL A 70 -11.93 -1.71 -14.38
C VAL A 70 -11.07 -2.36 -15.47
N THR A 71 -11.59 -2.52 -16.68
CA THR A 71 -10.80 -3.00 -17.83
C THR A 71 -9.86 -1.89 -18.30
N THR A 72 -8.55 -2.11 -18.23
CA THR A 72 -7.55 -1.09 -18.56
C THR A 72 -6.22 -1.72 -18.98
N GLN A 73 -5.45 -1.01 -19.81
CA GLN A 73 -4.09 -1.43 -20.18
C GLN A 73 -3.27 -1.78 -18.94
N VAL A 74 -2.50 -2.86 -18.93
CA VAL A 74 -1.69 -3.22 -17.76
C VAL A 74 -0.66 -2.12 -17.43
N LYS A 75 -0.71 -1.61 -16.20
CA LYS A 75 0.26 -0.66 -15.62
C LYS A 75 0.52 -0.98 -14.16
N GLY A 76 1.73 -0.72 -13.68
CA GLY A 76 2.18 -0.94 -12.31
C GLY A 76 3.66 -1.28 -12.27
N THR A 77 4.21 -1.52 -11.08
CA THR A 77 5.62 -1.87 -10.89
C THR A 77 5.85 -3.38 -10.94
N MET A 78 6.83 -3.82 -11.73
CA MET A 78 7.21 -5.25 -11.82
C MET A 78 7.67 -5.77 -10.44
N GLY A 79 7.20 -6.97 -10.08
CA GLY A 79 7.45 -7.58 -8.76
C GLY A 79 6.36 -7.32 -7.73
N TYR A 80 5.52 -6.30 -7.91
CA TYR A 80 4.33 -6.05 -7.08
C TYR A 80 3.03 -6.41 -7.81
N MET A 81 3.09 -6.49 -9.14
CA MET A 81 1.92 -6.64 -9.99
C MET A 81 1.16 -7.93 -9.73
N ASP A 82 -0.15 -7.78 -9.54
CA ASP A 82 -1.10 -8.87 -9.45
C ASP A 82 -1.09 -9.73 -10.74
N PRO A 83 -0.82 -11.03 -10.64
CA PRO A 83 -0.77 -11.93 -11.80
C PRO A 83 -2.13 -12.08 -12.48
N GLU A 84 -3.24 -12.02 -11.73
CA GLU A 84 -4.58 -12.11 -12.31
C GLU A 84 -4.87 -10.86 -13.16
N TYR A 85 -4.62 -9.67 -12.61
CA TYR A 85 -4.73 -8.42 -13.35
C TYR A 85 -3.82 -8.38 -14.59
N TYR A 86 -2.58 -8.85 -14.47
CA TYR A 86 -1.64 -8.93 -15.59
C TYR A 86 -2.19 -9.78 -16.75
N MET A 87 -2.85 -10.90 -16.43
CA MET A 87 -3.39 -11.81 -17.43
C MET A 87 -4.74 -11.36 -18.00
N THR A 88 -5.64 -10.87 -17.16
CA THR A 88 -7.03 -10.56 -17.53
C THR A 88 -7.22 -9.11 -17.99
N GLN A 89 -6.28 -8.22 -17.64
CA GLN A 89 -6.40 -6.76 -17.80
C GLN A 89 -7.58 -6.15 -17.02
N GLN A 90 -8.14 -6.90 -16.07
CA GLN A 90 -9.22 -6.48 -15.18
C GLN A 90 -8.64 -6.02 -13.86
N LEU A 91 -8.63 -4.71 -13.63
CA LEU A 91 -8.13 -4.11 -12.40
C LEU A 91 -9.23 -4.14 -11.33
N THR A 92 -8.89 -4.65 -10.14
CA THR A 92 -9.80 -4.70 -8.99
C THR A 92 -9.06 -4.25 -7.72
N GLU A 93 -9.78 -4.04 -6.62
CA GLU A 93 -9.18 -3.78 -5.30
C GLU A 93 -8.24 -4.91 -4.85
N ASN A 94 -8.53 -6.14 -5.29
CA ASN A 94 -7.67 -7.32 -5.04
C ASN A 94 -6.27 -7.14 -5.63
N SER A 95 -6.10 -6.31 -6.66
CA SER A 95 -4.78 -6.03 -7.24
C SER A 95 -3.90 -5.20 -6.30
N ASP A 96 -4.49 -4.27 -5.53
CA ASP A 96 -3.79 -3.57 -4.45
C ASP A 96 -3.48 -4.50 -3.28
N ILE A 97 -4.39 -5.41 -2.94
CA ILE A 97 -4.18 -6.40 -1.87
C ILE A 97 -2.98 -7.31 -2.18
N TYR A 98 -2.86 -7.78 -3.43
CA TYR A 98 -1.69 -8.57 -3.85
C TYR A 98 -0.39 -7.78 -3.70
N SER A 99 -0.39 -6.55 -4.23
CA SER A 99 0.75 -5.64 -4.16
C SER A 99 1.15 -5.35 -2.70
N PHE A 100 0.17 -5.18 -1.81
CA PHE A 100 0.38 -5.04 -0.37
C PHE A 100 0.97 -6.31 0.26
N GLY A 101 0.53 -7.50 -0.16
CA GLY A 101 1.14 -8.76 0.26
C GLY A 101 2.63 -8.86 -0.07
N VAL A 102 3.06 -8.32 -1.23
CA VAL A 102 4.48 -8.21 -1.58
C VAL A 102 5.21 -7.26 -0.63
N VAL A 103 4.62 -6.08 -0.34
CA VAL A 103 5.16 -5.14 0.65
C VAL A 103 5.32 -5.82 2.01
N MET A 104 4.36 -6.62 2.47
CA MET A 104 4.47 -7.37 3.71
C MET A 104 5.68 -8.31 3.72
N LEU A 105 5.96 -9.02 2.61
CA LEU A 105 7.16 -9.85 2.51
C LEU A 105 8.45 -9.03 2.53
N GLU A 106 8.50 -7.87 1.88
CA GLU A 106 9.65 -6.97 1.99
C GLU A 106 9.88 -6.52 3.44
N MET A 107 8.81 -6.25 4.18
CA MET A 107 8.91 -5.84 5.58
C MET A 107 9.56 -6.92 6.46
N ILE A 108 9.39 -8.20 6.18
CA ILE A 108 9.99 -9.25 7.02
C ILE A 108 11.36 -9.74 6.51
N THR A 109 11.71 -9.45 5.26
CA THR A 109 12.95 -9.96 4.63
C THR A 109 13.99 -8.89 4.39
N ALA A 110 13.57 -7.62 4.30
CA ALA A 110 14.37 -6.49 3.80
C ALA A 110 15.03 -6.76 2.44
N ARG A 111 14.41 -7.58 1.59
CA ARG A 111 14.84 -7.86 0.22
C ARG A 111 13.89 -7.20 -0.75
N SER A 112 14.43 -6.71 -1.87
CA SER A 112 13.60 -6.24 -2.98
C SER A 112 12.75 -7.39 -3.55
N PRO A 113 11.57 -7.13 -4.13
CA PRO A 113 10.70 -8.21 -4.59
C PRO A 113 11.34 -9.07 -5.67
N ILE A 114 12.15 -8.45 -6.53
CA ILE A 114 12.95 -9.13 -7.54
C ILE A 114 14.43 -8.79 -7.30
N GLU A 115 15.23 -9.82 -7.02
CA GLU A 115 16.67 -9.68 -6.86
C GLU A 115 17.38 -10.81 -7.62
N LYS A 116 18.33 -10.48 -8.50
CA LYS A 116 19.13 -11.46 -9.28
C LYS A 116 18.28 -12.54 -9.99
N GLY A 117 17.14 -12.14 -10.53
CA GLY A 117 16.20 -13.03 -11.23
C GLY A 117 15.33 -13.91 -10.32
N LYS A 118 15.44 -13.77 -8.99
CA LYS A 118 14.60 -14.45 -8.01
C LYS A 118 13.44 -13.56 -7.61
N TYR A 119 12.26 -14.16 -7.44
CA TYR A 119 11.06 -13.47 -6.96
C TYR A 119 10.79 -13.86 -5.51
N ILE A 120 10.65 -12.87 -4.62
CA ILE A 120 10.58 -13.08 -3.18
C ILE A 120 9.41 -13.96 -2.75
N VAL A 121 8.24 -13.79 -3.38
CA VAL A 121 7.05 -14.60 -3.08
C VAL A 121 7.33 -16.07 -3.35
N ARG A 122 8.03 -16.39 -4.44
CA ARG A 122 8.41 -17.77 -4.77
C ARG A 122 9.42 -18.32 -3.77
N GLU A 123 10.46 -17.56 -3.42
CA GLU A 123 11.48 -18.01 -2.46
C GLU A 123 10.86 -18.30 -1.09
N VAL A 124 9.96 -17.42 -0.60
CA VAL A 124 9.25 -17.62 0.67
C VAL A 124 8.35 -18.86 0.58
N LYS A 125 7.50 -18.98 -0.45
CA LYS A 125 6.62 -20.14 -0.62
C LYS A 125 7.40 -21.47 -0.70
N GLN A 126 8.59 -21.49 -1.31
CA GLN A 126 9.42 -22.69 -1.44
C GLN A 126 10.20 -23.06 -0.17
N ALA A 127 10.65 -22.08 0.59
CA ALA A 127 11.40 -22.32 1.83
C ALA A 127 10.50 -22.66 3.01
N MET A 128 9.21 -22.29 2.94
CA MET A 128 8.25 -22.38 4.03
C MET A 128 7.93 -23.84 4.39
N ASP A 129 8.08 -24.15 5.67
CA ASP A 129 7.70 -25.44 6.26
C ASP A 129 6.95 -25.19 7.58
N ARG A 130 5.61 -25.27 7.53
CA ARG A 130 4.74 -24.97 8.68
C ARG A 130 4.95 -25.87 9.90
N THR A 131 5.70 -26.97 9.76
CA THR A 131 6.01 -27.87 10.87
C THR A 131 7.19 -27.41 11.71
N LYS A 132 7.96 -26.42 11.22
CA LYS A 132 9.14 -25.88 11.87
C LYS A 132 8.87 -24.50 12.47
N GLU A 133 9.67 -24.15 13.47
CA GLU A 133 9.69 -22.82 14.07
C GLU A 133 9.87 -21.73 13.00
N LEU A 134 9.10 -20.63 13.08
CA LEU A 134 9.09 -19.54 12.10
C LEU A 134 8.90 -20.01 10.65
N TYR A 135 8.27 -21.15 10.48
CA TYR A 135 8.08 -21.82 9.20
C TYR A 135 9.38 -22.06 8.42
N ASN A 136 10.51 -22.31 9.09
CA ASN A 136 11.82 -22.52 8.45
C ASN A 136 12.36 -21.27 7.70
N LEU A 137 11.85 -20.07 8.02
CA LEU A 137 12.21 -18.84 7.32
C LEU A 137 13.43 -18.10 7.90
N HIS A 138 14.14 -18.67 8.88
CA HIS A 138 15.32 -18.03 9.51
C HIS A 138 16.37 -17.52 8.51
N GLY A 139 16.58 -18.21 7.39
CA GLY A 139 17.55 -17.80 6.35
C GLY A 139 17.05 -16.71 5.40
N ILE A 140 15.77 -16.33 5.50
CA ILE A 140 15.12 -15.33 4.64
C ILE A 140 14.74 -14.07 5.43
N LEU A 141 14.42 -14.22 6.71
CA LEU A 141 14.07 -13.12 7.59
C LEU A 141 15.23 -12.15 7.79
N ASP A 142 14.89 -10.86 7.91
CA ASP A 142 15.84 -9.82 8.24
C ASP A 142 16.33 -9.97 9.69
N PRO A 143 17.65 -10.12 9.94
CA PRO A 143 18.21 -10.21 11.28
C PRO A 143 17.86 -9.01 12.19
N VAL A 144 17.55 -7.84 11.61
CA VAL A 144 17.20 -6.61 12.36
C VAL A 144 15.84 -6.72 13.06
N ILE A 145 14.96 -7.65 12.66
CA ILE A 145 13.65 -7.84 13.29
C ILE A 145 13.81 -8.17 14.78
N GLY A 146 14.91 -8.82 15.17
CA GLY A 146 15.27 -9.02 16.58
C GLY A 146 14.17 -9.76 17.34
N LEU A 147 14.03 -11.05 17.04
CA LEU A 147 12.96 -11.87 17.62
C LEU A 147 13.18 -12.06 19.13
N ASN A 148 12.31 -11.45 19.94
CA ASN A 148 12.17 -11.71 21.37
C ASN A 148 11.22 -12.91 21.60
N SER A 149 10.94 -13.29 22.84
CA SER A 149 10.14 -14.50 23.14
C SER A 149 8.67 -14.46 22.66
N THR A 150 8.09 -13.29 22.38
CA THR A 150 6.69 -13.13 21.93
C THR A 150 6.56 -12.88 20.43
N ALA A 151 7.61 -12.36 19.79
CA ALA A 151 7.63 -12.08 18.35
C ALA A 151 7.35 -13.28 17.42
N PRO A 152 7.75 -14.54 17.73
CA PRO A 152 7.62 -15.65 16.78
C PRO A 152 6.18 -15.91 16.32
N LYS A 153 5.22 -15.95 17.25
CA LYS A 153 3.80 -16.20 16.91
C LYS A 153 3.19 -15.06 16.10
N SER A 154 3.52 -13.81 16.46
CA SER A 154 3.04 -12.64 15.71
C SER A 154 3.61 -12.62 14.29
N LEU A 155 4.87 -13.01 14.11
CA LEU A 155 5.52 -13.08 12.81
C LEU A 155 4.95 -14.21 11.95
N GLU A 156 4.71 -15.40 12.52
CA GLU A 156 4.04 -16.50 11.83
C GLU A 156 2.67 -16.10 11.30
N LYS A 157 1.84 -15.46 12.14
CA LYS A 157 0.53 -14.94 11.72
C LYS A 157 0.63 -13.84 10.66
N PHE A 158 1.65 -13.00 10.74
CA PHE A 158 1.93 -12.00 9.71
C PHE A 158 2.30 -12.64 8.38
N VAL A 159 3.12 -13.70 8.38
CA VAL A 159 3.45 -14.48 7.17
C VAL A 159 2.20 -15.14 6.59
N ASP A 160 1.36 -15.78 7.43
CA ASP A 160 0.10 -16.37 6.97
C ASP A 160 -0.81 -15.34 6.30
N LEU A 161 -0.93 -14.14 6.88
CA LEU A 161 -1.72 -13.05 6.29
C LEU A 161 -1.12 -12.56 4.97
N ALA A 162 0.21 -12.36 4.91
CA ALA A 162 0.90 -11.96 3.68
C ALA A 162 0.65 -12.97 2.55
N LEU A 163 0.74 -14.27 2.85
CA LEU A 163 0.54 -15.33 1.85
C LEU A 163 -0.92 -15.41 1.37
N ARG A 164 -1.90 -15.16 2.24
CA ARG A 164 -3.32 -15.04 1.83
C ARG A 164 -3.56 -13.85 0.90
N CYS A 165 -2.89 -12.71 1.14
CA CYS A 165 -2.93 -11.57 0.22
C CYS A 165 -2.29 -11.91 -1.15
N LEU A 166 -1.36 -12.87 -1.18
CA LEU A 166 -0.60 -13.33 -2.35
C LEU A 166 -1.19 -14.58 -3.03
N GLU A 167 -2.47 -14.87 -2.79
CA GLU A 167 -3.20 -15.88 -3.57
C GLU A 167 -3.27 -15.45 -5.04
N GLU A 168 -3.11 -16.42 -5.95
CA GLU A 168 -3.09 -16.13 -7.40
C GLU A 168 -4.47 -15.63 -7.86
N THR A 169 -5.52 -16.22 -7.32
CA THR A 169 -6.92 -15.87 -7.59
C THR A 169 -7.39 -14.74 -6.68
N GLY A 170 -7.84 -13.62 -7.25
CA GLY A 170 -8.17 -12.41 -6.51
C GLY A 170 -9.27 -12.57 -5.46
N PHE A 171 -10.35 -13.29 -5.77
CA PHE A 171 -11.47 -13.46 -4.84
C PHE A 171 -11.14 -14.32 -3.60
N LEU A 172 -10.02 -15.04 -3.60
CA LEU A 172 -9.53 -15.78 -2.42
C LEU A 172 -8.72 -14.89 -1.47
N ARG A 173 -8.37 -13.67 -1.90
CA ARG A 173 -7.65 -12.70 -1.08
C ARG A 173 -8.61 -12.07 -0.08
N PRO A 174 -8.17 -11.78 1.15
CA PRO A 174 -8.99 -11.09 2.15
C PRO A 174 -9.26 -9.65 1.72
N ALA A 175 -10.43 -9.12 2.07
CA ALA A 175 -10.70 -7.69 1.90
C ALA A 175 -9.75 -6.84 2.77
N MET A 176 -9.47 -5.60 2.39
CA MET A 176 -8.54 -4.76 3.17
C MET A 176 -9.02 -4.51 4.60
N SER A 177 -10.33 -4.47 4.85
CA SER A 177 -10.92 -4.41 6.19
C SER A 177 -10.56 -5.64 7.05
N GLU A 178 -10.56 -6.84 6.47
CA GLU A 178 -10.12 -8.07 7.12
C GLU A 178 -8.61 -8.07 7.35
N VAL A 179 -7.83 -7.59 6.38
CA VAL A 179 -6.37 -7.43 6.51
C VAL A 179 -6.01 -6.51 7.68
N VAL A 180 -6.69 -5.37 7.80
CA VAL A 180 -6.50 -4.42 8.91
C VAL A 180 -6.84 -5.09 10.24
N LYS A 181 -7.98 -5.75 10.35
CA LYS A 181 -8.40 -6.46 11.57
C LYS A 181 -7.40 -7.54 12.00
N GLU A 182 -6.91 -8.33 11.05
CA GLU A 182 -5.90 -9.35 11.33
C GLU A 182 -4.56 -8.74 11.76
N LEU A 183 -4.14 -7.62 11.16
CA LEU A 183 -2.95 -6.87 11.59
C LEU A 183 -3.09 -6.30 13.00
N GLU A 184 -4.28 -5.84 13.39
CA GLU A 184 -4.58 -5.40 14.76
C GLU A 184 -4.45 -6.55 15.75
N ASN A 185 -5.02 -7.72 15.43
CA ASN A 185 -4.86 -8.94 16.23
C ASN A 185 -3.37 -9.34 16.35
N ILE A 186 -2.60 -9.24 15.26
CA ILE A 186 -1.16 -9.53 15.27
C ILE A 186 -0.39 -8.54 16.16
N MET A 187 -0.78 -7.26 16.17
CA MET A 187 -0.20 -6.25 17.08
C MET A 187 -0.47 -6.57 18.55
N GLU A 188 -1.68 -7.01 18.87
CA GLU A 188 -2.03 -7.43 20.23
C GLU A 188 -1.22 -8.66 20.66
N LEU A 189 -1.03 -9.64 19.77
CA LEU A 189 -0.16 -10.80 20.00
C LEU A 189 1.30 -10.41 20.25
N ALA A 190 1.76 -9.31 19.66
CA ALA A 190 3.08 -8.74 19.90
C ALA A 190 3.17 -7.92 21.21
N GLY A 191 2.07 -7.79 21.96
CA GLY A 191 1.99 -7.05 23.22
C GLY A 191 1.79 -5.55 23.06
N LEU A 192 1.23 -5.10 21.93
CA LEU A 192 1.00 -3.69 21.63
C LEU A 192 -0.49 -3.35 21.61
N ASN A 193 -0.82 -2.07 21.86
CA ASN A 193 -2.15 -1.53 21.61
C ASN A 193 -2.25 -0.96 20.18
N PRO A 194 -3.12 -1.48 19.30
CA PRO A 194 -3.26 -1.04 17.90
C PRO A 194 -3.82 0.39 17.72
N ASN A 195 -4.41 0.97 18.77
CA ASN A 195 -5.09 2.27 18.74
C ASN A 195 -4.31 3.41 19.43
N ALA A 196 -3.13 3.13 19.98
CA ALA A 196 -2.36 4.10 20.76
C ALA A 196 -1.96 5.39 19.99
N GLU A 197 -2.06 5.42 18.66
CA GLU A 197 -1.74 6.58 17.84
C GLU A 197 -2.95 7.17 17.07
N SER A 198 -4.13 6.55 17.15
CA SER A 198 -5.35 7.02 16.46
C SER A 198 -5.99 8.26 17.12
N ALA A 199 -5.54 8.64 18.32
CA ALA A 199 -6.14 9.73 19.10
C ALA A 199 -5.65 11.14 18.72
N SER A 200 -4.79 11.32 17.70
CA SER A 200 -4.18 12.62 17.39
C SER A 200 -4.70 13.32 16.14
N THR A 201 -5.78 12.85 15.51
CA THR A 201 -6.39 13.54 14.36
C THR A 201 -7.85 13.92 14.63
N SER A 202 -8.06 14.79 15.61
CA SER A 202 -9.26 15.63 15.66
C SER A 202 -8.91 17.03 16.16
N ALA A 203 -8.00 17.71 15.46
CA ALA A 203 -7.97 19.17 15.51
C ALA A 203 -8.97 19.67 14.46
N SER A 204 -10.22 19.80 14.87
CA SER A 204 -11.19 20.63 14.16
C SER A 204 -10.67 22.06 14.22
N TYR A 205 -10.29 22.63 13.08
CA TYR A 205 -10.01 24.05 12.96
C TYR A 205 -11.35 24.77 13.11
N ASP A 206 -11.64 25.22 14.33
CA ASP A 206 -12.74 26.12 14.59
C ASP A 206 -12.29 27.51 14.10
N GLU A 207 -12.94 27.99 13.04
CA GLU A 207 -12.58 29.22 12.34
C GLU A 207 -13.06 30.44 13.15
N GLY A 208 -12.29 30.79 14.17
CA GLY A 208 -12.41 32.05 14.89
C GLY A 208 -11.75 33.18 14.10
N GLY A 209 -12.57 34.04 13.49
CA GLY A 209 -12.10 35.14 12.64
C GLY A 209 -11.16 36.12 13.33
N LYS A 210 -10.09 36.48 12.62
CA LYS A 210 -9.51 37.83 12.55
C LYS A 210 -8.51 37.88 11.40
N GLY A 211 -8.79 38.78 10.44
CA GLY A 211 -8.07 38.89 9.18
C GLY A 211 -6.59 39.20 9.35
N PHE A 212 -5.79 38.55 8.51
CA PHE A 212 -4.45 38.97 8.13
C PHE A 212 -4.35 38.85 6.60
N ASP A 213 -3.98 39.95 5.97
CA ASP A 213 -3.80 40.11 4.52
C ASP A 213 -2.82 39.09 3.95
N HIS A 214 -3.26 38.37 2.92
CA HIS A 214 -2.43 37.44 2.15
C HIS A 214 -1.96 38.12 0.85
N PRO A 215 -0.68 38.00 0.43
CA PRO A 215 -0.10 38.87 -0.60
C PRO A 215 -0.36 38.43 -2.05
N TYR A 216 -1.45 37.71 -2.32
CA TYR A 216 -1.85 37.28 -3.66
C TYR A 216 -3.31 37.65 -3.92
N SER A 217 -3.57 38.95 -3.97
CA SER A 217 -4.79 39.50 -4.55
C SER A 217 -4.38 40.56 -5.55
N ASN A 218 -4.14 40.15 -6.79
CA ASN A 218 -4.31 41.03 -7.94
C ASN A 218 -4.55 40.20 -9.19
N GLU A 219 -5.80 40.21 -9.64
CA GLU A 219 -6.14 39.94 -11.03
C GLU A 219 -5.53 41.05 -11.90
N SER A 220 -4.52 40.72 -12.69
CA SER A 220 -4.19 41.39 -13.96
C SER A 220 -2.87 40.82 -14.50
N LEU A 221 -2.93 39.72 -15.24
CA LEU A 221 -1.95 39.44 -16.31
C LEU A 221 -2.41 38.23 -17.15
N PHE A 222 -3.46 38.41 -17.94
CA PHE A 222 -3.69 37.59 -19.13
C PHE A 222 -3.43 38.46 -20.34
N ASP A 223 -2.22 38.39 -20.87
CA ASP A 223 -1.92 38.74 -22.26
C ASP A 223 -0.82 37.80 -22.74
N CYS A 224 -1.22 36.76 -23.46
CA CYS A 224 -0.30 35.96 -24.26
C CYS A 224 -0.94 35.72 -25.63
N SER A 225 -0.45 36.48 -26.60
CA SER A 225 -0.80 36.42 -28.01
C SER A 225 -0.44 35.06 -28.62
N GLY A 226 -1.45 34.32 -29.08
CA GLY A 226 -1.30 33.10 -29.88
C GLY A 226 -2.21 33.15 -31.10
N ILE A 227 -1.64 33.50 -32.25
CA ILE A 227 -2.30 33.57 -33.56
C ILE A 227 -2.62 32.14 -34.04
N TYR A 228 -3.90 31.84 -34.30
CA TYR A 228 -4.34 30.62 -34.99
C TYR A 228 -4.33 30.82 -36.52
N PRO A 229 -3.78 29.89 -37.32
CA PRO A 229 -4.07 29.85 -38.76
C PRO A 229 -5.35 29.03 -39.04
N PRO A 230 -6.13 29.39 -40.09
CA PRO A 230 -7.48 28.88 -40.30
C PRO A 230 -7.53 27.51 -41.00
N SER A 231 -8.52 26.73 -40.62
CA SER A 231 -8.92 25.45 -41.22
C SER A 231 -9.69 25.64 -42.53
N LYS A 232 -9.18 25.11 -43.65
CA LYS A 232 -9.98 24.76 -44.84
C LYS A 232 -9.42 23.48 -45.47
N LEU A 233 -10.22 22.42 -45.47
CA LEU A 233 -10.06 21.26 -46.33
C LEU A 233 -11.44 20.95 -46.92
N GLU A 234 -11.58 21.17 -48.23
CA GLU A 234 -12.71 20.68 -49.04
C GLU A 234 -12.37 19.30 -49.64
N PRO A 235 -13.38 18.46 -49.91
CA PRO A 235 -13.19 17.09 -50.39
C PRO A 235 -13.03 17.02 -51.92
N LYS A 236 -12.31 15.99 -52.37
CA LYS A 236 -12.34 15.45 -53.74
C LYS A 236 -12.68 13.97 -53.67
#